data_AF-A0A835QN95-F1
#
_entry.id   AF-A0A835QN95-F1
#
_cell.length_a   1.000
_cell.length_b   1.000
_cell.length_c   1.000
_cell.angle_alpha   90.00
_cell.angle_beta   90.00
_cell.angle_gamma   90.00
#
_symmetry.space_group_name_H-M   'P 1'
#
loop_
_entity.id
_entity.type
_entity.pdbx_description
1 polymer ?
#
loop_
_entity_poly.entity_id
_entity_poly.type
_entity_poly.pdbx_seq_one_letter_code
_entity_poly.pdbx_strand_id
1 'polypeptide(L)'
;MQCKKPLVVVHFLASPFLTAFLTLSAPAIGPSVSFAQPAFPNGAALFQKACIGCHDMGGNILQPGATLFMKDLERNGIQTEEDIYNITYYGKGRMPGFGRDAHQEGNVPLGHDCKRRRLSSWQSL
;
A
#
# COMPACT_ATOMS: atom_id res chain seq x y z
N MET A 1 50.64 16.93 -28.24
CA MET A 1 50.64 16.13 -29.48
C MET A 1 49.27 15.47 -29.61
N GLN A 2 48.46 15.92 -30.58
CA GLN A 2 47.07 15.49 -30.79
C GLN A 2 47.04 14.31 -31.77
N CYS A 3 46.48 13.17 -31.38
CA CYS A 3 46.34 11.99 -32.23
C CYS A 3 44.95 11.99 -32.88
N LYS A 4 44.84 12.47 -34.12
CA LYS A 4 43.63 12.36 -34.95
C LYS A 4 43.54 10.95 -35.53
N LYS A 5 42.41 10.26 -35.35
CA LYS A 5 42.10 8.99 -36.04
C LYS A 5 40.97 9.27 -37.05
N PRO A 6 41.07 8.79 -38.29
CA PRO A 6 40.11 9.10 -39.34
C PRO A 6 38.79 8.33 -39.14
N LEU A 7 37.70 9.04 -39.44
CA LEU A 7 36.33 8.53 -39.51
C LEU A 7 36.20 7.63 -40.75
N VAL A 8 35.91 6.34 -40.57
CA VAL A 8 35.60 5.42 -41.66
C VAL A 8 34.09 5.43 -41.90
N VAL A 9 33.66 6.03 -43.00
CA VAL A 9 32.28 6.00 -43.50
C VAL A 9 32.12 4.74 -44.35
N VAL A 10 31.30 3.80 -43.90
CA VAL A 10 30.94 2.60 -44.67
C VAL A 10 29.62 2.86 -45.38
N HIS A 11 29.68 3.08 -46.69
CA HIS A 11 28.52 3.14 -47.57
C HIS A 11 27.91 1.74 -47.72
N PHE A 12 26.74 1.51 -47.12
CA PHE A 12 25.94 0.31 -47.37
C PHE A 12 25.16 0.47 -48.68
N LEU A 13 25.75 0.02 -49.79
CA LEU A 13 25.06 -0.11 -51.06
C LEU A 13 24.16 -1.37 -51.01
N ALA A 14 22.88 -1.14 -51.29
CA ALA A 14 21.82 -2.14 -51.34
C ALA A 14 22.13 -3.27 -52.34
N SER A 15 21.97 -4.52 -51.91
CA SER A 15 22.01 -5.71 -52.77
C SER A 15 20.68 -6.47 -52.65
N PRO A 16 19.82 -6.46 -53.69
CA PRO A 16 18.47 -7.00 -53.63
C PRO A 16 18.40 -8.44 -54.18
N PHE A 17 19.12 -9.41 -53.60
CA PHE A 17 19.00 -10.83 -54.01
C PHE A 17 19.31 -11.78 -52.85
N LEU A 18 18.41 -11.88 -51.86
CA LEU A 18 18.22 -13.10 -51.08
C LEU A 18 16.84 -13.14 -50.39
N THR A 19 15.78 -12.89 -51.16
CA THR A 19 14.39 -13.16 -50.73
C THR A 19 13.96 -14.54 -51.23
N ALA A 20 14.39 -15.60 -50.55
CA ALA A 20 13.77 -16.93 -50.60
C ALA A 20 14.36 -17.80 -49.48
N PHE A 21 13.51 -18.56 -48.78
CA PHE A 21 13.81 -19.51 -47.69
C PHE A 21 13.74 -19.02 -46.24
N LEU A 22 12.73 -18.24 -45.85
CA LEU A 22 12.32 -18.18 -44.44
C LEU A 22 10.79 -18.00 -44.29
N THR A 23 9.98 -18.80 -45.00
CA THR A 23 8.51 -18.69 -44.98
C THR A 23 7.78 -19.91 -44.42
N LEU A 24 8.37 -20.69 -43.50
CA LEU A 24 7.59 -21.75 -42.84
C LEU A 24 8.06 -22.10 -41.44
N SER A 25 7.71 -21.26 -40.48
CA SER A 25 7.43 -21.67 -39.10
C SER A 25 6.79 -20.49 -38.38
N ALA A 26 5.48 -20.30 -38.58
CA ALA A 26 4.69 -19.50 -37.66
C ALA A 26 4.37 -20.39 -36.44
N PRO A 27 4.99 -20.19 -35.27
CA PRO A 27 4.44 -20.79 -34.06
C PRO A 27 3.07 -20.15 -33.85
N ALA A 28 2.03 -20.98 -33.74
CA ALA A 28 0.71 -20.56 -33.31
C ALA A 28 0.81 -20.11 -31.85
N ILE A 29 1.23 -18.86 -31.63
CA ILE A 29 1.13 -18.19 -30.35
C ILE A 29 -0.37 -17.89 -30.18
N GLY A 30 -1.07 -18.76 -29.46
CA GLY A 30 -2.43 -18.48 -29.01
C GLY A 30 -2.46 -17.14 -28.25
N PRO A 31 -3.62 -16.48 -28.15
CA PRO A 31 -3.72 -15.20 -27.46
C PRO A 31 -3.09 -15.33 -26.07
N SER A 32 -2.11 -14.49 -25.78
CA SER A 32 -1.54 -14.35 -24.45
C SER A 32 -2.67 -13.90 -23.52
N VAL A 33 -3.20 -14.85 -22.74
CA VAL A 33 -4.11 -14.53 -21.64
C VAL A 33 -3.26 -13.78 -20.62
N SER A 34 -3.32 -12.44 -20.69
CA SER A 34 -2.78 -11.60 -19.62
C SER A 34 -3.62 -11.85 -18.38
N PHE A 35 -3.03 -12.53 -17.41
CA PHE A 35 -3.58 -12.60 -16.08
C PHE A 35 -3.51 -11.19 -15.49
N ALA A 36 -4.60 -10.44 -15.60
CA ALA A 36 -4.73 -9.17 -14.90
C ALA A 36 -4.60 -9.48 -13.41
N GLN A 37 -3.45 -9.12 -12.81
CA GLN A 37 -3.33 -9.18 -11.36
C GLN A 37 -4.41 -8.25 -10.79
N PRO A 38 -5.15 -8.68 -9.75
CA PRO A 38 -6.09 -7.80 -9.09
C PRO A 38 -5.33 -6.54 -8.68
N ALA A 39 -5.78 -5.39 -9.20
CA ALA A 39 -5.22 -4.10 -8.81
C ALA A 39 -5.58 -3.88 -7.35
N PHE A 40 -4.66 -4.26 -6.44
CA PHE A 40 -4.83 -3.94 -5.03
C PHE A 40 -4.93 -2.42 -4.90
N PRO A 41 -5.90 -1.90 -4.14
CA PRO A 41 -5.99 -0.47 -3.89
C PRO A 41 -4.64 0.00 -3.33
N ASN A 42 -4.11 1.09 -3.88
CA ASN A 42 -2.85 1.66 -3.44
C ASN A 42 -2.91 1.92 -1.93
N GLY A 43 -2.13 1.16 -1.15
CA GLY A 43 -2.13 1.23 0.31
C GLY A 43 -1.84 2.64 0.84
N ALA A 44 -1.00 3.40 0.14
CA ALA A 44 -0.72 4.79 0.49
C ALA A 44 -1.96 5.69 0.38
N ALA A 45 -2.77 5.51 -0.68
CA ALA A 45 -4.00 6.28 -0.87
C ALA A 45 -5.06 5.94 0.19
N LEU A 46 -5.17 4.66 0.58
CA LEU A 46 -6.05 4.23 1.67
C LEU A 46 -5.61 4.82 3.01
N PHE A 47 -4.30 4.77 3.29
CA PHE A 47 -3.74 5.35 4.51
C PHE A 47 -3.99 6.86 4.58
N GLN A 48 -3.78 7.58 3.48
CA GLN A 48 -4.08 9.01 3.39
C GLN A 48 -5.57 9.33 3.61
N LYS A 49 -6.48 8.44 3.18
CA LYS A 49 -7.91 8.68 3.35
C LYS A 49 -8.43 8.37 4.76
N ALA A 50 -7.89 7.34 5.41
CA ALA A 50 -8.48 6.78 6.64
C ALA A 50 -7.62 6.97 7.90
N CYS A 51 -6.29 7.01 7.77
CA CYS A 51 -5.37 6.89 8.91
C CYS A 51 -4.66 8.20 9.24
N ILE A 52 -4.36 9.02 8.22
CA ILE A 52 -3.54 10.24 8.35
C ILE A 52 -4.10 11.25 9.36
N GLY A 53 -5.43 11.31 9.50
CA GLY A 53 -6.08 12.24 10.42
C GLY A 53 -5.64 12.07 11.87
N CYS A 54 -5.23 10.86 12.27
CA CYS A 54 -4.67 10.61 13.60
C CYS A 54 -3.17 10.24 13.58
N HIS A 55 -2.71 9.60 12.50
CA HIS A 55 -1.36 9.05 12.35
C HIS A 55 -0.52 9.79 11.30
N ASP A 56 -0.63 11.12 11.27
CA ASP A 56 0.16 11.93 10.35
C ASP A 56 1.67 11.72 10.55
N MET A 57 2.41 11.56 9.45
CA MET A 57 3.83 11.20 9.41
C MET A 57 4.22 10.01 10.32
N GLY A 58 3.28 9.12 10.62
CA GLY A 58 3.49 7.98 11.53
C GLY A 58 3.33 8.30 13.02
N GLY A 59 2.95 9.53 13.39
CA GLY A 59 2.67 9.94 14.77
C GLY A 59 1.36 9.35 15.33
N ASN A 60 0.89 9.90 16.45
CA ASN A 60 -0.45 9.63 16.99
C ASN A 60 -0.93 10.84 17.80
N ILE A 61 -1.84 11.63 17.24
CA ILE A 61 -2.34 12.86 17.88
C ILE A 61 -3.23 12.56 19.10
N LEU A 62 -3.84 11.38 19.16
CA LEU A 62 -4.74 11.01 20.25
C LEU A 62 -3.93 10.50 21.45
N GLN A 63 -2.93 9.68 21.20
CA GLN A 63 -2.16 9.00 22.25
C GLN A 63 -0.64 9.04 21.98
N PRO A 64 0.09 9.93 22.68
CA PRO A 64 1.54 9.90 22.68
C PRO A 64 2.07 8.53 23.14
N GLY A 65 3.05 7.98 22.41
CA GLY A 65 3.65 6.67 22.72
C GLY A 65 2.94 5.45 22.10
N ALA A 66 1.86 5.67 21.34
CA ALA A 66 1.24 4.65 20.48
C ALA A 66 1.32 5.08 19.00
N THR A 67 2.51 5.49 18.57
CA THR A 67 2.79 5.88 17.19
C THR A 67 3.04 4.66 16.29
N LEU A 68 3.14 4.89 14.98
CA LEU A 68 3.52 3.88 13.99
C LEU A 68 5.05 3.78 13.83
N PHE A 69 5.84 4.44 14.70
CA PHE A 69 7.28 4.27 14.72
C PHE A 69 7.65 2.91 15.32
N MET A 70 8.66 2.25 14.76
CA MET A 70 9.10 0.90 15.18
C MET A 70 9.33 0.80 16.70
N LYS A 71 9.96 1.80 17.30
CA LYS A 71 10.19 1.87 18.76
C LYS A 71 8.91 1.76 19.58
N ASP A 72 7.82 2.37 19.12
CA ASP A 72 6.54 2.34 19.81
C ASP A 72 5.79 1.04 19.52
N LEU A 73 5.85 0.53 18.29
CA LEU A 73 5.27 -0.76 17.93
C LEU A 73 5.89 -1.89 18.76
N GLU A 74 7.22 -1.98 18.81
CA GLU A 74 7.96 -2.95 19.60
C GLU A 74 7.66 -2.84 21.10
N ARG A 75 7.66 -1.61 21.65
CA ARG A 75 7.32 -1.38 23.06
C ARG A 75 5.89 -1.82 23.40
N ASN A 76 4.97 -1.69 22.45
CA ASN A 76 3.59 -2.09 22.60
C ASN A 76 3.33 -3.56 22.19
N GLY A 77 4.38 -4.32 21.86
CA GLY A 77 4.30 -5.73 21.50
C GLY A 77 3.72 -6.01 20.12
N ILE A 78 3.63 -5.01 19.24
CA ILE A 78 3.16 -5.14 17.86
C ILE A 78 4.39 -5.40 16.99
N GLN A 79 4.60 -6.66 16.61
CA GLN A 79 5.81 -7.08 15.87
C GLN A 79 5.47 -7.75 14.55
N THR A 80 4.22 -8.19 14.38
CA THR A 80 3.78 -8.93 13.21
C THR A 80 2.78 -8.13 12.38
N GLU A 81 2.62 -8.49 11.12
CA GLU A 81 1.60 -7.90 10.26
C GLU A 81 0.20 -8.24 10.79
N GLU A 82 0.04 -9.44 11.35
CA GLU A 82 -1.19 -9.92 11.94
C GLU A 82 -1.63 -9.07 13.14
N ASP A 83 -0.68 -8.58 13.96
CA ASP A 83 -0.98 -7.67 15.07
C ASP A 83 -1.52 -6.33 14.55
N ILE A 84 -0.89 -5.79 13.50
CA ILE A 84 -1.33 -4.52 12.87
C ILE A 84 -2.70 -4.71 12.23
N TYR A 85 -2.92 -5.83 11.54
CA TYR A 85 -4.20 -6.19 10.96
C TYR A 85 -5.28 -6.27 12.03
N ASN A 86 -5.05 -6.99 13.13
CA ASN A 86 -6.02 -7.16 14.21
C ASN A 86 -6.40 -5.84 14.85
N ILE A 87 -5.43 -4.97 15.13
CA ILE A 87 -5.71 -3.64 15.72
C ILE A 87 -6.45 -2.74 14.72
N THR A 88 -6.12 -2.82 13.44
CA THR A 88 -6.81 -2.05 12.40
C THR A 88 -8.22 -2.58 12.16
N TYR A 89 -8.42 -3.89 12.25
CA TYR A 89 -9.73 -4.54 12.05
C TYR A 89 -10.65 -4.26 13.23
N TYR A 90 -10.25 -4.58 14.46
CA TYR A 90 -11.11 -4.48 15.65
C TYR A 90 -11.04 -3.11 16.35
N GLY A 91 -9.98 -2.33 16.12
CA GLY A 91 -9.72 -1.11 16.88
C GLY A 91 -9.09 -1.39 18.25
N LYS A 92 -8.63 -0.35 18.91
CA LYS A 92 -8.08 -0.43 20.28
C LYS A 92 -8.24 0.90 21.02
N GLY A 93 -8.95 0.87 22.14
CA GLY A 93 -9.14 2.03 23.00
C GLY A 93 -9.89 3.17 22.30
N ARG A 94 -9.17 4.24 21.95
CA ARG A 94 -9.72 5.42 21.25
C ARG A 94 -9.63 5.33 19.71
N MET A 95 -8.90 4.35 19.18
CA MET A 95 -8.83 4.10 17.74
C MET A 95 -9.99 3.20 17.32
N PRO A 96 -10.88 3.64 16.40
CA PRO A 96 -11.96 2.80 15.90
C PRO A 96 -11.43 1.68 15.01
N GLY A 97 -12.15 0.55 14.96
CA GLY A 97 -11.87 -0.53 14.02
C GLY A 97 -12.53 -0.32 12.66
N PHE A 98 -11.89 -0.83 11.60
CA PHE A 98 -12.38 -0.75 10.21
C PHE A 98 -13.03 -2.04 9.72
N GLY A 99 -13.00 -3.12 10.52
CA GLY A 99 -13.61 -4.39 10.19
C GLY A 99 -15.14 -4.30 10.07
N ARG A 100 -15.72 -5.19 9.27
CA ARG A 100 -17.18 -5.24 9.05
C ARG A 100 -17.95 -5.46 10.36
N ASP A 101 -17.34 -6.23 11.26
CA ASP A 101 -17.89 -6.60 12.56
C ASP A 101 -17.40 -5.66 13.68
N ALA A 102 -16.49 -4.74 13.37
CA ALA A 102 -15.92 -3.80 14.34
C ALA A 102 -16.94 -2.78 14.87
N HIS A 103 -18.12 -2.72 14.26
CA HIS A 103 -19.23 -1.90 14.73
C HIS A 103 -19.86 -2.43 16.03
N GLN A 104 -19.64 -3.69 16.41
CA GLN A 104 -20.41 -4.31 17.50
C GLN A 104 -19.85 -4.07 18.91
N GLU A 105 -18.57 -3.76 19.04
CA GLU A 105 -17.98 -3.43 20.34
C GLU A 105 -17.38 -2.00 20.33
N GLY A 106 -18.27 -1.00 20.32
CA GLY A 106 -17.90 0.36 20.68
C GLY A 106 -17.91 1.41 19.58
N ASN A 107 -18.38 1.09 18.37
CA ASN A 107 -18.52 2.09 17.30
C ASN A 107 -19.85 2.84 17.39
N VAL A 108 -19.94 3.75 18.36
CA VAL A 108 -20.91 4.84 18.29
C VAL A 108 -20.25 5.96 17.47
N PRO A 109 -20.88 6.47 16.39
CA PRO A 109 -20.30 7.57 15.63
C PRO A 109 -19.95 8.75 16.55
N LEU A 110 -18.82 9.41 16.26
CA LEU A 110 -18.17 10.49 17.04
C LEU A 110 -19.11 11.56 17.64
N GLY A 111 -20.33 11.74 17.13
CA GLY A 111 -21.34 12.64 17.68
C GLY A 111 -22.12 12.13 18.92
N HIS A 112 -22.22 10.81 19.14
CA HIS A 112 -23.09 10.25 20.18
C HIS A 112 -22.34 9.74 21.44
N ASP A 113 -21.02 9.58 21.40
CA ASP A 113 -20.22 9.06 22.53
C ASP A 113 -19.82 10.11 23.58
N CYS A 114 -19.96 11.42 23.28
CA CYS A 114 -19.68 12.46 24.28
C CYS A 114 -20.68 12.41 25.46
N LYS A 115 -21.89 11.86 25.25
CA LYS A 115 -22.91 11.78 26.30
C LYS A 115 -22.83 10.53 27.18
N ARG A 116 -22.24 9.43 26.69
CA ARG A 116 -22.21 8.14 27.41
C ARG A 116 -21.07 8.06 28.43
N ARG A 117 -19.87 8.54 28.09
CA ARG A 117 -18.72 8.52 29.04
C ARG A 117 -18.86 9.47 30.23
N ARG A 118 -19.69 10.51 30.12
CA ARG A 118 -19.95 11.40 31.26
C ARG A 118 -20.88 10.77 32.30
N LEU A 119 -21.70 9.78 31.95
CA LEU A 119 -22.58 9.09 32.89
C LEU A 119 -21.91 7.88 33.56
N SER A 120 -21.06 7.15 32.83
CA SER A 120 -20.32 6.02 33.41
C SER A 120 -19.19 6.45 34.37
N SER A 121 -18.71 7.69 34.28
CA SER A 121 -17.74 8.25 35.24
C SER A 121 -18.35 8.65 36.60
N TRP A 122 -19.68 8.68 36.74
CA TRP A 122 -20.37 8.99 38.01
C TRP A 122 -20.97 7.75 38.70
N GLN A 123 -20.85 6.56 38.12
CA GLN A 123 -21.32 5.29 38.71
C GLN A 123 -20.18 4.45 39.31
N SER A 124 -18.97 4.99 39.33
CA SER A 124 -17.79 4.38 39.96
C SER A 124 -17.13 5.30 41.00
N LEU A 125 -17.91 6.18 41.63
CA LEU A 125 -17.59 6.82 42.91
C LEU A 125 -18.68 6.46 43.92
#